data_AF-A0A4P7ICB0-F1
#
_entry.id   AF-A0A4P7ICB0-F1
#
_cell.length_a   1.000
_cell.length_b   1.000
_cell.length_c   1.000
_cell.angle_alpha   90.00
_cell.angle_beta   90.00
_cell.angle_gamma   90.00
#
_symmetry.space_group_name_H-M   'P 1'
#
loop_
_entity.id
_entity.type
_entity.pdbx_description
1 polymer ?
#
loop_
_entity_poly.entity_id
_entity_poly.type
_entity_poly.pdbx_seq_one_letter_code
_entity_poly.pdbx_strand_id
1 'polypeptide(L)'
;MLMPRRVKHRKQHHPKRRGAAKGGTSLAFGDFGIQAVEGHYVTNRQIESARIAMTRHIKRGGKVWINIYPDRPLTKKPAETRMGSGKGSPEWWVANVKPGRVMFELSGVDEETAREAMRRAMHKLPMKCRFISREAGEF
;
A
#
# COMPACT_ATOMS: atom_id res chain seq x y z
N MET A 1 -2.61 -2.47 -13.46
CA MET A 1 -2.57 -1.74 -12.17
C MET A 1 -3.87 -1.98 -11.43
N LEU A 2 -3.83 -2.12 -10.09
CA LEU A 2 -5.01 -2.42 -9.28
C LEU A 2 -6.03 -1.28 -9.31
N MET A 3 -7.31 -1.61 -9.52
CA MET A 3 -8.46 -0.72 -9.35
C MET A 3 -9.76 -1.55 -9.27
N PRO A 4 -10.83 -1.04 -8.62
CA PRO A 4 -12.11 -1.72 -8.59
C PRO A 4 -12.69 -1.90 -9.99
N ARG A 5 -13.27 -3.07 -10.27
CA ARG A 5 -13.97 -3.33 -11.55
C ARG A 5 -15.26 -2.52 -11.68
N ARG A 6 -15.97 -2.31 -10.58
CA ARG A 6 -17.21 -1.55 -10.51
C ARG A 6 -17.28 -0.82 -9.17
N VAL A 7 -17.82 0.40 -9.17
CA VAL A 7 -18.11 1.16 -7.95
C VAL A 7 -19.55 1.67 -7.98
N LYS A 8 -20.19 1.73 -6.80
CA LYS A 8 -21.53 2.32 -6.66
C LYS A 8 -21.53 3.83 -6.92
N HIS A 9 -20.48 4.52 -6.44
CA HIS A 9 -20.34 5.98 -6.56
C HIS A 9 -18.99 6.33 -7.20
N ARG A 10 -19.05 7.11 -8.28
CA ARG A 10 -17.87 7.53 -9.05
C ARG A 10 -17.00 8.56 -8.33
N LYS A 11 -17.61 9.46 -7.56
CA LYS A 11 -16.90 10.53 -6.81
C LYS A 11 -17.24 10.42 -5.32
N GLN A 12 -16.23 10.26 -4.47
CA GLN A 12 -16.40 10.08 -3.03
C GLN A 12 -15.76 11.22 -2.24
N HIS A 13 -16.30 11.61 -1.08
CA HIS A 13 -15.67 12.59 -0.21
C HIS A 13 -14.24 12.18 0.18
N HIS A 14 -13.40 13.18 0.41
CA HIS A 14 -12.01 12.93 0.71
C HIS A 14 -11.88 12.26 2.09
N PRO A 15 -11.21 11.10 2.19
CA PRO A 15 -11.08 10.43 3.48
C PRO A 15 -10.15 11.21 4.42
N LYS A 16 -10.26 10.93 5.73
CA LYS A 16 -9.30 11.43 6.72
C LYS A 16 -8.18 10.40 6.91
N ARG A 17 -6.95 10.88 7.08
CA ARG A 17 -5.75 10.06 7.32
C ARG A 17 -5.35 9.95 8.81
N ARG A 18 -6.12 10.57 9.71
CA ARG A 18 -5.82 10.59 11.15
C ARG A 18 -6.14 9.25 11.83
N GLY A 19 -5.46 8.99 12.94
CA GLY A 19 -5.63 7.81 13.80
C GLY A 19 -4.86 6.58 13.32
N ALA A 20 -4.82 5.56 14.16
CA ALA A 20 -4.18 4.27 13.88
C ALA A 20 -5.00 3.41 12.89
N ALA A 21 -4.36 2.39 12.33
CA ALA A 21 -5.01 1.38 11.52
C ALA A 21 -6.07 0.63 12.33
N LYS A 22 -7.24 0.42 11.74
CA LYS A 22 -8.34 -0.34 12.37
C LYS A 22 -8.04 -1.85 12.48
N GLY A 23 -7.16 -2.36 11.62
CA GLY A 23 -6.81 -3.78 11.59
C GLY A 23 -5.78 -4.10 10.50
N GLY A 24 -5.44 -5.38 10.36
CA GLY A 24 -4.31 -5.85 9.54
C GLY A 24 -2.99 -5.25 10.04
N THR A 25 -2.79 -5.31 11.35
CA THR A 25 -1.64 -4.77 12.06
C THR A 25 -0.60 -5.84 12.37
N SER A 26 -0.94 -7.12 12.21
CA SER A 26 -0.07 -8.28 12.29
C SER A 26 0.10 -8.94 10.92
N LEU A 27 1.11 -9.80 10.79
CA LEU A 27 1.31 -10.65 9.63
C LEU A 27 0.24 -11.74 9.59
N ALA A 28 -0.45 -11.89 8.47
CA ALA A 28 -1.50 -12.89 8.31
C ALA A 28 -1.01 -14.13 7.56
N PHE A 29 -0.18 -13.95 6.52
CA PHE A 29 0.15 -14.99 5.54
C PHE A 29 1.65 -15.30 5.49
N GLY A 30 2.50 -14.28 5.32
CA GLY A 30 3.94 -14.42 5.14
C GLY A 30 4.73 -14.49 6.44
N ASP A 31 6.04 -14.64 6.28
CA ASP A 31 7.04 -14.69 7.35
C ASP A 31 7.59 -13.29 7.64
N PHE A 32 7.56 -12.41 6.64
CA PHE A 32 8.04 -11.04 6.73
C PHE A 32 7.00 -10.07 6.19
N GLY A 33 7.07 -8.79 6.57
CA GLY A 33 6.22 -7.77 5.98
C GLY A 33 6.69 -6.32 6.14
N ILE A 34 6.00 -5.44 5.41
CA ILE A 34 6.19 -3.99 5.47
C ILE A 34 5.00 -3.36 6.21
N GLN A 35 5.28 -2.75 7.35
CA GLN A 35 4.29 -2.04 8.15
C GLN A 35 4.46 -0.53 8.03
N ALA A 36 3.35 0.19 7.83
CA ALA A 36 3.35 1.65 7.78
C ALA A 36 3.58 2.24 9.17
N VAL A 37 4.52 3.18 9.31
CA VAL A 37 4.72 3.97 10.54
C VAL A 37 3.89 5.25 10.49
N GLU A 38 3.68 5.80 9.29
CA GLU A 38 2.94 7.04 9.05
C GLU A 38 1.72 6.80 8.14
N GLY A 39 0.74 7.70 8.20
CA GLY A 39 -0.46 7.63 7.37
C GLY A 39 -0.29 8.34 6.03
N HIS A 40 -0.60 7.67 4.92
CA HIS A 40 -0.55 8.26 3.57
C HIS A 40 -1.58 7.61 2.63
N TYR A 41 -1.86 8.29 1.51
CA TYR A 41 -2.53 7.66 0.38
C TYR A 41 -1.53 6.94 -0.49
N VAL A 42 -1.71 5.64 -0.66
CA VAL A 42 -0.85 4.84 -1.53
C VAL A 42 -1.58 4.60 -2.83
N THR A 43 -1.04 5.14 -3.92
CA THR A 43 -1.60 4.98 -5.26
C THR A 43 -1.41 3.58 -5.80
N ASN A 44 -2.26 3.15 -6.73
CA ASN A 44 -2.09 1.89 -7.44
C ASN A 44 -0.72 1.76 -8.15
N ARG A 45 -0.13 2.88 -8.60
CA ARG A 45 1.22 2.92 -9.21
C ARG A 45 2.31 2.61 -8.19
N GLN A 46 2.21 3.17 -6.99
CA GLN A 46 3.16 2.91 -5.90
C GLN A 46 3.06 1.47 -5.38
N ILE A 47 1.84 0.92 -5.30
CA ILE A 47 1.65 -0.49 -4.94
C ILE A 47 2.36 -1.40 -5.95
N GLU A 48 2.16 -1.12 -7.25
CA GLU A 48 2.76 -1.93 -8.31
C GLU A 48 4.28 -1.76 -8.38
N SER A 49 4.81 -0.54 -8.21
CA SER A 49 6.25 -0.32 -8.22
C SER A 49 6.96 -0.98 -7.03
N ALA A 50 6.36 -0.98 -5.84
CA ALA A 50 6.85 -1.72 -4.69
C ALA A 50 6.81 -3.23 -4.93
N ARG A 51 5.71 -3.77 -5.47
CA ARG A 51 5.58 -5.19 -5.84
C ARG A 51 6.65 -5.62 -6.85
N ILE A 52 6.86 -4.83 -7.90
CA ILE A 52 7.88 -5.09 -8.92
C ILE A 52 9.29 -5.05 -8.28
N ALA A 53 9.57 -4.09 -7.40
CA ALA A 53 10.87 -4.00 -6.74
C ALA A 53 11.19 -5.26 -5.90
N MET A 54 10.22 -5.76 -5.13
CA MET A 54 10.39 -6.99 -4.35
C MET A 54 10.56 -8.21 -5.26
N THR A 55 9.63 -8.42 -6.20
CA THR A 55 9.61 -9.60 -7.08
C THR A 55 10.85 -9.71 -7.97
N ARG A 56 11.43 -8.57 -8.39
CA ARG A 56 12.70 -8.55 -9.12
C ARG A 56 13.88 -8.92 -8.23
N HIS A 57 13.92 -8.46 -6.99
CA HIS A 57 15.04 -8.75 -6.09
C HIS A 57 15.10 -10.23 -5.72
N ILE A 58 13.94 -10.83 -5.39
CA ILE A 58 13.82 -12.26 -5.06
C ILE A 58 13.90 -13.18 -6.30
N LYS A 59 14.19 -12.64 -7.49
CA LYS A 59 14.26 -13.38 -8.77
C LYS A 59 13.02 -14.24 -9.06
N ARG A 60 11.83 -13.76 -8.66
CA ARG A 60 10.55 -14.49 -8.71
C ARG A 60 10.48 -15.76 -7.84
N GLY A 61 11.43 -15.96 -6.94
CA GLY A 61 11.33 -16.93 -5.85
C GLY A 61 10.44 -16.43 -4.71
N GLY A 62 9.87 -17.34 -3.93
CA GLY A 62 8.97 -17.00 -2.83
C GLY A 62 7.60 -16.46 -3.29
N LYS A 63 6.81 -16.00 -2.32
CA LYS A 63 5.44 -15.51 -2.54
C LYS A 63 5.25 -14.15 -1.91
N VAL A 64 4.69 -13.21 -2.67
CA VAL A 64 4.39 -11.84 -2.23
C VAL A 64 2.88 -11.67 -2.09
N TRP A 65 2.44 -11.17 -0.95
CA TRP A 65 1.06 -10.74 -0.72
C TRP A 65 0.97 -9.21 -0.70
N ILE A 66 -0.15 -8.71 -1.22
CA ILE A 66 -0.50 -7.29 -1.16
C ILE A 66 -1.75 -7.19 -0.29
N ASN A 67 -1.60 -6.62 0.90
CA ASN A 67 -2.67 -6.55 1.90
C ASN A 67 -3.49 -5.25 1.84
N ILE A 68 -3.14 -4.36 0.92
CA ILE A 68 -3.85 -3.11 0.67
C ILE A 68 -4.42 -3.09 -0.74
N TYR A 69 -5.59 -2.48 -0.88
CA TYR A 69 -6.26 -2.38 -2.17
C TYR A 69 -6.66 -0.92 -2.42
N PRO A 70 -6.39 -0.37 -3.62
CA PRO A 70 -6.73 1.01 -3.92
C PRO A 70 -8.21 1.15 -4.31
N ASP A 71 -9.08 1.23 -3.30
CA ASP A 71 -10.54 1.26 -3.43
C ASP A 71 -11.13 2.67 -3.55
N ARG A 72 -10.35 3.72 -3.25
CA ARG A 72 -10.85 5.10 -3.19
C ARG A 72 -10.45 5.93 -4.41
N PRO A 73 -11.41 6.57 -5.10
CA PRO A 73 -11.10 7.51 -6.17
C PRO A 73 -10.68 8.87 -5.59
N LEU A 74 -9.57 9.41 -6.08
CA LEU A 74 -9.07 10.74 -5.79
C LEU A 74 -9.27 11.62 -7.02
N THR A 75 -9.96 12.74 -6.86
CA THR A 75 -10.32 13.64 -7.96
C THR A 75 -9.35 14.79 -8.11
N LYS A 76 -9.08 15.22 -9.34
CA LYS A 76 -8.33 16.44 -9.67
C LYS A 76 -9.20 17.35 -10.53
N LYS A 77 -9.11 18.66 -10.33
CA LYS A 77 -9.63 19.62 -11.32
C LYS A 77 -8.63 19.75 -12.47
N PRO A 78 -9.10 19.96 -13.72
CA PRO A 78 -8.21 20.29 -14.82
C PRO A 78 -7.35 21.52 -14.49
N ALA A 79 -6.14 21.55 -15.03
CA ALA A 79 -5.29 22.73 -14.94
C ALA A 79 -6.00 23.95 -15.57
N GLU A 80 -5.61 25.15 -15.16
CA GLU A 80 -6.07 26.41 -15.78
C GLU A 80 -7.58 26.69 -15.64
N THR A 81 -8.27 25.98 -14.73
CA THR A 81 -9.68 26.22 -14.40
C THR A 81 -9.85 27.00 -13.10
N ARG A 82 -10.91 27.82 -13.03
CA ARG A 82 -11.26 28.57 -11.81
C ARG A 82 -11.84 27.64 -10.72
N MET A 83 -11.87 28.15 -9.49
CA MET A 83 -12.60 27.50 -8.38
C MET A 83 -14.11 27.51 -8.65
N GLY A 84 -14.87 26.61 -7.99
CA GLY A 84 -16.31 26.40 -8.29
C GLY A 84 -16.61 25.33 -9.35
N SER A 85 -17.79 25.36 -9.97
CA SER A 85 -18.20 24.44 -11.07
C SER A 85 -18.21 22.94 -10.72
N GLY A 86 -18.32 22.61 -9.43
CA GLY A 86 -18.39 21.24 -8.94
C GLY A 86 -17.04 20.52 -8.82
N LYS A 87 -17.13 19.21 -8.62
CA LYS A 87 -15.97 18.36 -8.30
C LYS A 87 -15.32 17.81 -9.58
N GLY A 88 -13.99 17.79 -9.60
CA GLY A 88 -13.20 17.28 -10.73
C GLY A 88 -13.41 15.79 -11.08
N SER A 89 -12.71 15.33 -12.13
CA SER A 89 -12.69 13.93 -12.56
C SER A 89 -11.88 13.07 -11.60
N PRO A 90 -12.25 11.80 -11.36
CA PRO A 90 -11.38 10.83 -10.71
C PRO A 90 -10.12 10.58 -11.55
N GLU A 91 -8.94 10.83 -10.97
CA GLU A 91 -7.64 10.65 -11.64
C GLU A 91 -6.86 9.47 -11.06
N TRP A 92 -6.98 9.24 -9.75
CA TRP A 92 -6.21 8.22 -9.05
C TRP A 92 -7.11 7.28 -8.28
N TRP A 93 -6.66 6.02 -8.17
CA TRP A 93 -7.15 5.06 -7.18
C TRP A 93 -6.11 4.93 -6.09
N VAL A 94 -6.54 5.12 -4.85
CA VAL A 94 -5.67 5.10 -3.68
C VAL A 94 -6.19 4.19 -2.58
N ALA A 95 -5.26 3.60 -1.85
CA ALA A 95 -5.51 2.98 -0.56
C ALA A 95 -5.25 4.03 0.54
N ASN A 96 -6.21 4.19 1.46
CA ASN A 96 -6.00 5.02 2.65
C ASN A 96 -5.27 4.21 3.72
N VAL A 97 -3.95 4.38 3.80
CA VAL A 97 -3.11 3.65 4.76
C VAL A 97 -2.90 4.50 6.00
N LYS A 98 -3.05 3.86 7.16
CA LYS A 98 -2.86 4.45 8.49
C LYS A 98 -1.68 3.78 9.21
N PRO A 99 -1.06 4.46 10.18
CA PRO A 99 -0.01 3.88 11.03
C PRO A 99 -0.40 2.52 11.60
N GLY A 100 0.52 1.56 11.56
CA GLY A 100 0.32 0.18 12.01
C GLY A 100 -0.17 -0.78 10.93
N ARG A 101 -0.63 -0.32 9.76
CA ARG A 101 -1.12 -1.22 8.70
C ARG A 101 0.04 -1.99 8.04
N VAL A 102 -0.08 -3.32 7.98
CA VAL A 102 0.78 -4.19 7.17
C VAL A 102 0.31 -4.12 5.72
N MET A 103 1.20 -3.71 4.81
CA MET A 103 0.87 -3.45 3.41
C MET A 103 1.29 -4.58 2.48
N PHE A 104 2.43 -5.20 2.75
CA PHE A 104 2.99 -6.28 1.96
C PHE A 104 3.51 -7.36 2.88
N GLU A 105 3.44 -8.60 2.41
CA GLU A 105 4.05 -9.75 3.09
C GLU A 105 4.86 -10.57 2.09
N LEU A 106 5.85 -11.29 2.60
CA LEU A 106 6.76 -12.14 1.82
C LEU A 106 7.03 -13.43 2.60
N SER A 107 7.15 -14.54 1.88
CA SER A 107 7.51 -15.86 2.41
C SER A 107 8.29 -16.64 1.35
N GLY A 108 8.99 -17.70 1.77
CA GLY A 108 9.73 -18.59 0.89
C GLY A 108 11.08 -18.02 0.42
N VAL A 109 11.68 -17.16 1.23
CA VAL A 109 13.06 -16.64 1.08
C VAL A 109 13.71 -16.52 2.47
N ASP A 110 15.03 -16.49 2.52
CA ASP A 110 15.79 -16.20 3.73
C ASP A 110 15.59 -14.74 4.20
N GLU A 111 15.88 -14.47 5.47
CA GLU A 111 15.66 -13.15 6.08
C GLU A 111 16.52 -12.05 5.44
N GLU A 112 17.76 -12.35 5.05
CA GLU A 112 18.66 -11.37 4.45
C GLU A 112 18.10 -10.88 3.11
N THR A 113 17.71 -11.81 2.24
CA THR A 113 17.02 -11.55 0.98
C THR A 113 15.70 -10.81 1.20
N ALA A 114 14.91 -11.21 2.20
CA ALA A 114 13.65 -10.54 2.52
C ALA A 114 13.85 -9.09 2.94
N ARG A 115 14.82 -8.83 3.82
CA ARG A 115 15.13 -7.50 4.35
C ARG A 115 15.55 -6.55 3.24
N GLU A 116 16.43 -6.99 2.34
CA GLU A 116 16.86 -6.19 1.19
C GLU A 116 15.74 -5.99 0.16
N ALA A 117 14.93 -7.02 -0.14
CA ALA A 117 13.76 -6.90 -1.00
C ALA A 117 12.78 -5.84 -0.48
N MET A 118 12.47 -5.90 0.81
CA MET A 118 11.54 -4.98 1.46
C MET A 118 12.10 -3.58 1.56
N ARG A 119 13.41 -3.42 1.82
CA ARG A 119 14.08 -2.12 1.79
C ARG A 119 13.89 -1.42 0.45
N ARG A 120 14.10 -2.14 -0.66
CA ARG A 120 13.87 -1.63 -2.01
C ARG A 120 12.42 -1.24 -2.27
N ALA A 121 11.46 -2.02 -1.75
CA ALA A 121 10.04 -1.69 -1.84
C ALA A 121 9.68 -0.44 -1.02
N MET A 122 10.22 -0.29 0.20
CA MET A 122 9.96 0.85 1.07
C MET A 122 10.36 2.18 0.40
N HIS A 123 11.45 2.22 -0.37
CA HIS A 123 11.84 3.39 -1.16
C HIS A 123 10.84 3.78 -2.26
N LYS A 124 9.86 2.94 -2.59
CA LYS A 124 8.78 3.24 -3.56
C LYS A 124 7.52 3.76 -2.90
N LEU A 125 7.45 3.73 -1.58
CA LEU A 125 6.28 4.14 -0.80
C LEU A 125 6.45 5.58 -0.30
N PRO A 126 5.35 6.36 -0.23
CA PRO A 126 5.39 7.78 0.11
C PRO A 126 5.40 8.06 1.63
N MET A 127 5.86 7.11 2.45
CA MET A 127 5.81 7.20 3.91
C MET A 127 6.92 6.41 4.58
N LYS A 128 7.20 6.72 5.84
CA LYS A 128 8.03 5.84 6.67
C LYS A 128 7.35 4.50 6.89
N CYS A 129 8.13 3.44 6.70
CA CYS A 129 7.73 2.06 6.86
C CYS A 129 8.78 1.34 7.73
N ARG A 130 8.37 0.24 8.35
CA ARG A 130 9.29 -0.66 9.05
C ARG A 130 9.13 -2.08 8.54
N PHE A 131 10.23 -2.82 8.56
CA PHE A 131 10.26 -4.26 8.36
C PHE A 131 9.76 -4.96 9.63
N ILE A 132 8.95 -5.99 9.48
CA ILE A 132 8.51 -6.86 10.55
C ILE A 132 8.73 -8.31 10.14
N SER A 133 9.12 -9.16 11.08
CA SER A 133 9.19 -10.62 10.95
C SER A 133 8.11 -11.26 11.81
N ARG A 134 7.71 -12.48 11.44
CA ARG A 134 6.89 -13.34 12.27
C ARG A 134 7.78 -13.82 13.42
N GLU A 135 7.52 -13.36 14.63
CA GLU A 135 8.20 -13.91 15.80
C GLU A 135 7.87 -15.40 15.90
N ALA A 136 8.92 -16.22 16.02
CA ALA A 136 8.77 -17.63 16.28
C ALA A 136 8.37 -17.82 17.76
N GLY A 137 7.06 -17.79 18.04
CA GLY A 137 6.50 -18.25 19.31
C GLY A 137 5.69 -17.21 20.08
N GLU A 138 4.38 -17.44 20.14
CA GLU A 138 3.55 -17.38 21.35
C GLU A 138 2.22 -18.06 21.00
N PHE A 139 2.18 -19.38 21.23
CA PHE A 139 0.98 -20.16 21.51
C PHE A 139 1.19 -20.81 22.88
#